data_AF-A0A2I0KK30-F1
#
_entry.id   AF-A0A2I0KK30-F1
#
_cell.length_a   1.000
_cell.length_b   1.000
_cell.length_c   1.000
_cell.angle_alpha   90.00
_cell.angle_beta   90.00
_cell.angle_gamma   90.00
#
_symmetry.space_group_name_H-M   'P 1'
#
loop_
_entity.id
_entity.type
_entity.pdbx_description
1 polymer ?
#
loop_
_entity_poly.entity_id
_entity_poly.type
_entity_poly.pdbx_seq_one_letter_code
_entity_poly.pdbx_strand_id
1 'polypeptide(L)'
;MVMACANKDRGAVIELSKRLGFLTGMESDVMLDAHVQAGFVVGLPFSNPGGFDFRTTNITQSISNLGATMLRHRLTPPPDEAYSLHRKLSGCFLACIKLGAVVDCRELLLKVYEQYQFGEEDRGQILSSGAQF
;
A
#
# COMPACT_ATOMS: atom_id res chain seq x y z
N MET A 1 3.13 0.80 -6.11
CA MET A 1 2.92 0.29 -4.74
C MET A 1 1.44 0.13 -4.39
N VAL A 2 0.64 1.21 -4.36
CA VAL A 2 -0.79 1.14 -3.96
C VAL A 2 -1.61 0.14 -4.79
N MET A 3 -1.41 0.10 -6.11
CA MET A 3 -2.08 -0.88 -6.98
C MET A 3 -1.75 -2.33 -6.60
N ALA A 4 -0.47 -2.62 -6.31
CA ALA A 4 -0.04 -3.96 -5.88
C ALA A 4 -0.68 -4.34 -4.54
N CYS A 5 -0.73 -3.40 -3.58
CA CYS A 5 -1.43 -3.59 -2.31
C CYS A 5 -2.93 -3.87 -2.50
N ALA A 6 -3.58 -3.10 -3.37
CA ALA A 6 -5.01 -3.21 -3.67
C ALA A 6 -5.37 -4.56 -4.34
N ASN A 7 -4.48 -5.06 -5.20
CA ASN A 7 -4.66 -6.34 -5.89
C ASN A 7 -4.14 -7.55 -5.09
N LYS A 8 -3.67 -7.33 -3.86
CA LYS A 8 -3.05 -8.36 -3.00
C LYS A 8 -1.88 -9.09 -3.67
N ASP A 9 -1.12 -8.40 -4.51
CA ASP A 9 0.04 -8.97 -5.19
C ASP A 9 1.27 -8.91 -4.28
N ARG A 10 1.54 -10.04 -3.60
CA ARG A 10 2.69 -10.17 -2.70
C ARG A 10 4.02 -9.93 -3.43
N GLY A 11 4.16 -10.45 -4.65
CA GLY A 11 5.39 -10.35 -5.44
C GLY A 11 5.71 -8.90 -5.77
N ALA A 12 4.75 -8.20 -6.37
CA ALA A 12 4.89 -6.80 -6.71
C ALA A 12 5.05 -5.90 -5.47
N VAL A 13 4.37 -6.20 -4.36
CA VAL A 13 4.58 -5.46 -3.10
C VAL A 13 6.02 -5.57 -2.62
N ILE A 14 6.61 -6.77 -2.61
CA ILE A 14 7.99 -6.97 -2.18
C ILE A 14 8.97 -6.28 -3.14
N GLU A 15 8.81 -6.48 -4.44
CA GLU A 15 9.68 -5.90 -5.45
C GLU A 15 9.68 -4.36 -5.39
N LEU A 16 8.49 -3.75 -5.39
CA LEU A 16 8.35 -2.30 -5.32
C LEU A 16 8.84 -1.76 -3.98
N SER A 17 8.66 -2.49 -2.89
CA SER A 17 9.17 -2.08 -1.57
C SER A 17 10.69 -2.07 -1.52
N LYS A 18 11.36 -3.00 -2.21
CA LYS A 18 12.83 -2.97 -2.36
C LYS A 18 13.26 -1.76 -3.19
N ARG A 19 12.60 -1.53 -4.33
CA ARG A 19 12.88 -0.39 -5.22
C ARG A 19 12.70 0.96 -4.52
N LEU A 20 11.68 1.08 -3.68
CA LEU A 20 11.38 2.28 -2.90
C LEU A 20 12.24 2.41 -1.63
N GLY A 21 13.13 1.45 -1.34
CA GLY A 21 13.99 1.48 -0.17
C GLY A 21 13.27 1.17 1.16
N PHE A 22 12.06 0.61 1.13
CA PHE A 22 11.35 0.17 2.33
C PHE A 22 11.88 -1.17 2.84
N LEU A 23 12.44 -1.98 1.95
CA LEU A 23 13.09 -3.25 2.22
C LEU A 23 14.50 -3.24 1.62
N THR A 24 15.44 -3.83 2.33
CA THR A 24 16.82 -4.05 1.88
C THR A 24 16.93 -5.30 1.00
N GLY A 25 16.00 -6.24 1.15
CA GLY A 25 16.02 -7.55 0.52
C GLY A 25 16.66 -8.66 1.35
N MET A 26 17.12 -8.36 2.57
CA MET A 26 17.69 -9.32 3.53
C MET A 26 16.79 -9.53 4.76
N GLU A 27 15.55 -9.07 4.71
CA GLU A 27 14.59 -9.22 5.80
C GLU A 27 14.25 -10.68 6.10
N SER A 28 13.96 -10.98 7.37
CA SER A 28 13.41 -12.27 7.76
C SER A 28 12.00 -12.46 7.19
N ASP A 29 11.56 -13.71 7.07
CA ASP A 29 10.20 -14.04 6.61
C ASP A 29 9.12 -13.36 7.46
N VAL A 30 9.34 -13.27 8.78
CA VAL A 30 8.44 -12.57 9.71
C VAL A 30 8.29 -11.09 9.35
N MET A 31 9.39 -10.42 9.01
CA MET A 31 9.37 -9.01 8.61
C MET A 31 8.72 -8.84 7.24
N LEU A 32 9.04 -9.71 6.27
CA LEU A 32 8.43 -9.68 4.94
C LEU A 32 6.92 -9.90 5.00
N ASP A 33 6.47 -10.87 5.77
CA ASP A 33 5.04 -11.16 5.90
C ASP A 33 4.30 -10.04 6.63
N ALA A 34 4.87 -9.49 7.71
CA ALA A 34 4.30 -8.33 8.38
C ALA A 34 4.20 -7.11 7.45
N HIS A 35 5.23 -6.86 6.64
CA HIS A 35 5.26 -5.77 5.66
C HIS A 35 4.21 -5.94 4.57
N VAL A 36 4.11 -7.14 3.98
CA VAL A 36 3.11 -7.45 2.95
C VAL A 36 1.70 -7.33 3.50
N GLN A 37 1.45 -7.90 4.69
CA GLN A 37 0.15 -7.79 5.33
C GLN A 37 -0.22 -6.33 5.63
N ALA A 38 0.74 -5.51 6.09
CA ALA A 38 0.52 -4.09 6.32
C ALA A 38 0.14 -3.39 5.01
N GLY A 39 0.86 -3.70 3.92
CA GLY A 39 0.51 -3.23 2.58
C GLY A 39 -0.92 -3.57 2.20
N PHE A 40 -1.35 -4.82 2.38
CA PHE A 40 -2.71 -5.26 2.02
C PHE A 40 -3.79 -4.61 2.88
N VAL A 41 -3.55 -4.41 4.17
CA VAL A 41 -4.47 -3.69 5.06
C VAL A 41 -4.64 -2.24 4.59
N VAL A 42 -3.54 -1.56 4.21
CA VAL A 42 -3.61 -0.21 3.61
C VAL A 42 -4.30 -0.23 2.24
N GLY A 43 -4.14 -1.31 1.47
CA GLY A 43 -4.75 -1.51 0.15
C GLY A 43 -6.24 -1.84 0.18
N LEU A 44 -6.79 -2.21 1.34
CA LEU A 44 -8.15 -2.73 1.48
C LEU A 44 -9.24 -1.78 0.93
N PRO A 45 -9.22 -0.45 1.18
CA PRO A 45 -10.20 0.46 0.60
C PRO A 45 -10.21 0.45 -0.92
N PHE A 46 -9.08 0.15 -1.54
CA PHE A 46 -8.87 0.19 -2.98
C PHE A 46 -9.08 -1.18 -3.65
N SER A 47 -9.47 -2.22 -2.91
CA SER A 47 -9.45 -3.60 -3.41
C SER A 47 -10.70 -3.96 -4.23
N ASN A 48 -11.86 -3.43 -3.85
CA ASN A 48 -13.14 -3.79 -4.47
C ASN A 48 -13.88 -2.54 -4.94
N PRO A 49 -14.65 -2.63 -6.04
CA PRO A 49 -15.54 -1.56 -6.46
C PRO A 49 -16.64 -1.31 -5.44
N GLY A 50 -17.20 -0.10 -5.48
CA GLY A 50 -18.24 0.35 -4.57
C GLY A 50 -17.71 0.97 -3.28
N GLY A 51 -18.63 1.67 -2.61
CA GLY A 51 -18.30 2.54 -1.50
C GLY A 51 -17.66 1.83 -0.32
N PHE A 52 -16.49 2.30 0.11
CA PHE A 52 -15.80 1.81 1.30
C PHE A 52 -16.15 2.66 2.53
N ASP A 53 -16.78 2.06 3.55
CA ASP A 53 -17.01 2.70 4.85
C ASP A 53 -15.80 2.49 5.77
N PHE A 54 -15.06 3.57 6.02
CA PHE A 54 -13.87 3.51 6.86
C PHE A 54 -14.16 3.26 8.35
N ARG A 55 -15.38 3.48 8.85
CA ARG A 55 -15.72 3.27 10.27
C ARG A 55 -15.93 1.80 10.61
N THR A 56 -16.34 1.00 9.63
CA THR A 56 -16.69 -0.42 9.86
C THR A 56 -15.47 -1.33 9.87
N THR A 57 -14.31 -0.82 9.41
CA THR A 57 -13.09 -1.62 9.26
C THR A 57 -12.00 -1.14 10.20
N ASN A 58 -11.39 -2.07 10.94
CA ASN A 58 -10.37 -1.74 11.92
C ASN A 58 -8.95 -1.63 11.30
N ILE A 59 -8.81 -0.77 10.28
CA ILE A 59 -7.54 -0.53 9.57
C ILE A 59 -6.47 -0.05 10.55
N THR A 60 -6.78 0.94 11.38
CA THR A 60 -5.83 1.57 12.30
C THR A 60 -5.23 0.59 13.31
N GLN A 61 -6.05 -0.29 13.91
CA GLN A 61 -5.56 -1.28 14.86
C GLN A 61 -4.69 -2.34 14.16
N SER A 62 -5.12 -2.79 12.98
CA SER A 62 -4.39 -3.79 12.20
C SER A 62 -3.00 -3.30 11.81
N ILE A 63 -2.88 -2.04 11.36
CA ILE A 63 -1.60 -1.41 11.05
C ILE A 63 -0.74 -1.21 12.30
N SER A 64 -1.33 -0.83 13.44
CA SER A 64 -0.58 -0.66 14.69
C SER A 64 0.07 -1.98 15.13
N ASN A 65 -0.66 -3.08 15.05
CA ASN A 65 -0.16 -4.41 15.42
C ASN A 65 0.96 -4.87 14.49
N LEU A 66 0.78 -4.74 13.18
CA LEU A 66 1.80 -5.10 12.19
C LEU A 66 3.03 -4.19 12.29
N GLY A 67 2.82 -2.90 12.58
CA GLY A 67 3.87 -1.92 12.85
C GLY A 67 4.76 -2.31 14.03
N ALA A 68 4.18 -2.82 15.12
CA ALA A 68 4.95 -3.30 16.26
C ALA A 68 5.87 -4.48 15.90
N THR A 69 5.40 -5.40 15.06
CA THR A 69 6.21 -6.50 14.52
C THR A 69 7.32 -5.95 13.63
N MET A 70 7.00 -5.05 12.70
CA MET A 70 7.99 -4.46 11.79
C MET A 70 9.08 -3.71 12.55
N LEU A 71 8.74 -2.95 13.59
CA LEU A 71 9.72 -2.21 14.40
C LEU A 71 10.72 -3.12 15.12
N ARG A 72 10.32 -4.34 15.48
CA ARG A 72 11.19 -5.33 16.15
C ARG A 72 12.16 -6.00 15.19
N HIS A 73 11.78 -6.14 13.91
CA HIS A 73 12.53 -6.92 12.93
C HIS A 73 13.14 -6.09 11.80
N ARG A 74 12.88 -4.78 11.73
CA ARG A 74 13.44 -3.91 10.69
C ARG A 74 14.96 -3.86 10.76
N LEU A 75 15.59 -3.93 9.60
CA LEU A 75 17.05 -3.81 9.46
C LEU A 75 17.49 -2.34 9.37
N THR A 76 16.70 -1.50 8.70
CA THR A 76 16.96 -0.08 8.50
C THR A 76 15.67 0.74 8.64
N PRO A 77 15.77 2.03 8.97
CA PRO A 77 14.63 2.92 8.84
C PRO A 77 14.26 3.11 7.35
N PRO A 78 12.97 3.23 7.00
CA PRO A 78 12.55 3.64 5.66
C PRO A 78 12.98 5.08 5.35
N PRO A 79 13.03 5.48 4.08
CA PRO A 79 13.39 6.84 3.66
C PRO A 79 12.38 7.91 4.12
N ASP A 80 12.83 9.15 4.22
CA ASP A 80 12.04 10.28 4.77
C ASP A 80 10.74 10.55 3.98
N GLU A 81 10.79 10.35 2.67
CA GLU A 81 9.66 10.49 1.77
C GLU A 81 8.54 9.50 2.11
N ALA A 82 8.90 8.28 2.56
CA ALA A 82 7.94 7.25 2.95
C ALA A 82 7.06 7.73 4.11
N TYR A 83 7.66 8.36 5.13
CA TYR A 83 6.93 8.89 6.27
C TYR A 83 5.98 10.01 5.86
N SER A 84 6.40 10.87 4.93
CA SER A 84 5.55 11.93 4.40
C SER A 84 4.34 11.38 3.65
N LEU A 85 4.53 10.33 2.83
CA LEU A 85 3.45 9.64 2.13
C LEU A 85 2.49 8.95 3.11
N HIS A 86 3.03 8.20 4.08
CA HIS A 86 2.23 7.52 5.09
C HIS A 86 1.38 8.48 5.92
N ARG A 87 1.93 9.64 6.32
CA ARG A 87 1.18 10.67 7.07
C ARG A 87 0.03 11.25 6.25
N LYS A 88 0.25 11.55 4.96
CA LYS A 88 -0.81 12.07 4.07
C LYS A 88 -1.96 11.06 3.95
N LEU A 89 -1.64 9.81 3.63
CA LEU A 89 -2.65 8.76 3.45
C LEU A 89 -3.40 8.46 4.76
N SER A 90 -2.68 8.36 5.87
CA SER A 90 -3.27 8.14 7.20
C SER A 90 -4.22 9.28 7.59
N GLY A 91 -3.85 10.53 7.29
CA GLY A 91 -4.70 11.70 7.50
C GLY A 91 -6.02 11.61 6.73
N CYS A 92 -5.97 11.20 5.46
CA CYS A 92 -7.16 10.98 4.65
C CYS A 92 -8.07 9.88 5.21
N PHE A 93 -7.49 8.75 5.64
CA PHE A 93 -8.25 7.65 6.24
C PHE A 93 -8.94 8.10 7.53
N LEU A 94 -8.21 8.76 8.43
CA LEU A 94 -8.76 9.27 9.69
C LEU A 94 -9.85 10.33 9.46
N ALA A 95 -9.71 11.17 8.44
CA ALA A 95 -10.76 12.11 8.05
C ALA A 95 -12.03 11.37 7.58
N CYS A 96 -11.89 10.35 6.73
CA CYS A 96 -13.01 9.53 6.28
C CYS A 96 -13.71 8.81 7.45
N ILE A 97 -12.94 8.28 8.41
CA ILE A 97 -13.47 7.69 9.65
C ILE A 97 -14.29 8.73 10.43
N LYS A 98 -13.70 9.90 10.69
CA LYS A 98 -14.31 10.95 11.53
C LYS A 98 -15.58 11.52 10.91
N LEU A 99 -15.63 11.62 9.58
CA LEU A 99 -16.80 12.11 8.84
C LEU A 99 -17.85 11.02 8.59
N GLY A 100 -17.52 9.74 8.82
CA GLY A 100 -18.36 8.62 8.42
C GLY A 100 -18.57 8.55 6.90
N ALA A 101 -17.56 8.94 6.14
CA ALA A 101 -17.61 8.97 4.69
C ALA A 101 -17.56 7.54 4.12
N VAL A 102 -18.36 7.32 3.08
CA VAL A 102 -18.31 6.14 2.22
C VAL A 102 -17.74 6.59 0.88
N VAL A 103 -16.62 5.99 0.46
CA VAL A 103 -15.83 6.48 -0.69
C VAL A 103 -15.55 5.34 -1.67
N ASP A 104 -15.83 5.57 -2.96
CA ASP A 104 -15.51 4.65 -4.07
C ASP A 104 -14.01 4.68 -4.39
N CYS A 105 -13.21 4.14 -3.46
CA CYS A 105 -11.76 4.24 -3.47
C CYS A 105 -11.12 3.46 -4.64
N ARG A 106 -11.70 2.32 -5.06
CA ARG A 106 -11.19 1.54 -6.19
C ARG A 106 -11.26 2.35 -7.49
N GLU A 107 -12.41 2.95 -7.75
CA GLU A 107 -12.69 3.76 -8.92
C GLU A 107 -11.79 5.00 -8.95
N LEU A 108 -11.62 5.65 -7.78
CA LEU A 108 -10.67 6.76 -7.63
C LEU A 108 -9.24 6.33 -8.01
N LEU A 109 -8.78 5.18 -7.50
CA LEU A 109 -7.44 4.67 -7.77
C LEU A 109 -7.27 4.37 -9.27
N LEU A 110 -8.21 3.66 -9.88
CA LEU A 110 -8.15 3.30 -11.30
C LEU A 110 -8.10 4.54 -12.18
N LYS A 111 -8.97 5.53 -11.92
CA LYS A 111 -8.99 6.80 -12.65
C LYS A 111 -7.66 7.53 -12.54
N VAL A 112 -7.09 7.63 -11.34
CA VAL A 112 -5.78 8.28 -11.15
C VAL A 112 -4.68 7.49 -11.86
N TYR A 113 -4.71 6.17 -11.77
CA TYR A 113 -3.70 5.29 -12.36
C TYR A 113 -3.68 5.36 -13.89
N GLU A 114 -4.86 5.36 -14.54
CA GLU A 114 -5.00 5.49 -15.99
C GLU A 114 -4.52 6.86 -16.51
N GLN A 115 -4.78 7.93 -15.75
CA GLN A 115 -4.40 9.29 -16.13
C GLN A 115 -2.92 9.58 -15.82
N TYR A 116 -2.30 8.80 -14.95
CA TYR A 116 -0.92 9.03 -14.53
C TYR A 116 0.07 8.67 -15.64
N GLN A 117 0.87 9.64 -16.07
CA GLN A 117 1.96 9.41 -17.00
C GLN A 117 3.19 8.93 -16.23
N PHE A 118 3.41 7.63 -16.23
CA PHE A 118 4.65 7.05 -15.73
C PHE A 118 5.84 7.55 -16.57
N GLY A 119 6.97 7.83 -15.91
CA GLY A 119 8.23 8.16 -16.60
C GLY A 119 8.67 7.04 -17.54
N GLU A 120 9.50 7.35 -18.54
CA GLU A 120 9.90 6.39 -19.59
C GLU A 120 10.55 5.11 -19.02
N GLU A 121 11.27 5.19 -17.91
CA GLU A 121 11.86 4.04 -17.21
C GLU A 121 10.81 3.11 -16.57
N ASP A 122 9.65 3.63 -16.17
CA ASP A 122 8.59 2.84 -15.51
C ASP A 122 7.62 2.18 -16.51
N ARG A 123 7.49 2.70 -17.75
CA ARG A 123 6.56 2.13 -18.77
C ARG A 123 6.96 0.75 -19.27
N GLY A 124 8.26 0.50 -19.43
CA GLY A 124 8.77 -0.77 -19.93
C GLY A 124 8.45 -1.97 -19.02
N GLN A 125 8.23 -1.74 -17.73
CA GLN A 125 8.03 -2.79 -16.72
C GLN A 125 6.56 -3.02 -16.35
N ILE A 126 5.69 -2.02 -16.47
CA ILE A 126 4.24 -2.21 -16.28
C ILE A 126 3.68 -3.18 -17.34
N LEU A 127 4.19 -3.11 -18.58
CA LEU A 127 3.76 -3.97 -19.68
C LEU A 127 4.25 -5.43 -19.52
N SER A 128 5.39 -5.68 -18.86
CA SER A 128 5.84 -7.04 -18.57
C SER A 128 5.03 -7.74 -17.47
N SER A 129 4.45 -6.99 -16.54
CA SER A 129 3.63 -7.53 -15.43
C SER A 129 2.14 -7.66 -15.79
N GLY A 130 1.69 -7.03 -16.88
CA GLY A 130 0.32 -7.11 -17.40
C GLY A 130 0.11 -8.13 -18.52
N ALA A 131 1.16 -8.86 -18.93
CA ALA A 131 1.14 -9.79 -20.07
C ALA A 131 0.80 -11.25 -19.69
N GLN A 132 0.00 -11.46 -18.64
CA GLN A 132 -0.60 -12.76 -18.33
C GLN A 132 -2.10 -12.57 -18.14
N PHE A 133 -2.80 -12.51 -19.28
CA PHE A 133 -4.21 -12.90 -19.36
C PHE A 133 -4.31 -14.42 -19.38
#